data_AF-D3EEB8-F1
#
_entry.id   AF-D3EEB8-F1
#
_cell.length_a   1.000
_cell.length_b   1.000
_cell.length_c   1.000
_cell.angle_alpha   90.00
_cell.angle_beta   90.00
_cell.angle_gamma   90.00
#
_symmetry.space_group_name_H-M   'P 1'
#
loop_
_entity.id
_entity.type
_entity.pdbx_description
1 polymer ?
#
loop_
_entity_poly.entity_id
_entity_poly.type
_entity_poly.pdbx_seq_one_letter_code
_entity_poly.pdbx_strand_id
1 'polypeptide(L)'
;MVLTGESDSWSGEYTANINGDKESGKFIFGYKNATGKELKNSEITINQGKRVRKEGNYKGAIIEMPSSCSGCAVTKIEIKWNDKEETFHLKTKDQ
;
A
#
# COMPACT_ATOMS: atom_id res chain seq x y z
N MET A 1 -15.27 0.28 -4.01
CA MET A 1 -14.60 1.58 -3.78
C MET A 1 -13.14 1.45 -4.15
N VAL A 2 -12.56 2.46 -4.80
CA VAL A 2 -11.12 2.48 -5.14
C VAL A 2 -10.51 3.76 -4.60
N LEU A 3 -9.41 3.63 -3.85
CA LEU A 3 -8.55 4.74 -3.44
C LEU A 3 -7.19 4.61 -4.13
N THR A 4 -6.62 5.74 -4.53
CA THR A 4 -5.29 5.79 -5.15
C THR A 4 -4.44 6.89 -4.53
N GLY A 5 -3.13 6.71 -4.53
CA GLY A 5 -2.17 7.71 -4.10
C GLY A 5 -0.77 7.34 -4.58
N GLU A 6 0.13 8.30 -4.57
CA GLU A 6 1.50 8.09 -4.99
C GLU A 6 2.49 8.99 -4.26
N SER A 7 3.74 8.59 -4.34
CA SER A 7 4.94 9.27 -3.88
C SER A 7 5.98 9.24 -5.00
N ASP A 8 7.19 9.72 -4.75
CA ASP A 8 8.24 9.80 -5.77
C ASP A 8 8.60 8.42 -6.34
N SER A 9 8.69 7.41 -5.47
CA SER A 9 9.13 6.07 -5.87
C SER A 9 8.00 5.04 -5.89
N TRP A 10 6.87 5.30 -5.23
CA TRP A 10 5.78 4.34 -5.10
C TRP A 10 4.42 4.87 -5.56
N SER A 11 3.62 3.98 -6.14
CA SER A 11 2.17 4.14 -6.27
C SER A 11 1.46 3.15 -5.35
N GLY A 12 0.27 3.52 -4.88
CA GLY A 12 -0.57 2.68 -4.06
C GLY A 12 -2.02 2.75 -4.50
N GLU A 13 -2.68 1.60 -4.50
CA GLU A 13 -4.10 1.45 -4.72
C GLU A 13 -4.71 0.64 -3.58
N TYR A 14 -5.90 1.04 -3.14
CA TYR A 14 -6.75 0.23 -2.28
C TYR A 14 -8.09 0.00 -2.97
N THR A 15 -8.41 -1.26 -3.25
CA THR A 15 -9.69 -1.66 -3.80
C THR A 15 -10.48 -2.39 -2.74
N ALA A 16 -11.64 -1.85 -2.36
CA ALA A 16 -12.58 -2.45 -1.42
C ALA A 16 -13.86 -2.90 -2.11
N ASN A 17 -14.23 -4.16 -1.91
CA ASN A 17 -15.53 -4.72 -2.24
C ASN A 17 -16.38 -4.77 -0.97
N ILE A 18 -17.48 -4.03 -0.98
CA ILE A 18 -18.43 -3.92 0.14
C ILE A 18 -19.69 -4.68 -0.27
N ASN A 19 -19.98 -5.76 0.44
CA ASN A 19 -21.19 -6.55 0.24
C ASN A 19 -21.96 -6.64 1.57
N GLY A 20 -22.98 -5.78 1.72
CA GLY A 20 -23.65 -5.57 3.01
C GLY A 20 -22.66 -5.07 4.07
N ASP A 21 -22.59 -5.76 5.21
CA ASP A 21 -21.69 -5.43 6.33
C ASP A 21 -20.26 -5.96 6.16
N LYS A 22 -19.99 -6.70 5.07
CA LYS A 22 -18.66 -7.28 4.81
C LYS A 22 -17.88 -6.42 3.83
N GLU A 23 -16.73 -5.92 4.29
CA GLU A 23 -15.74 -5.24 3.45
C GLU A 23 -14.53 -6.16 3.25
N SER A 24 -14.26 -6.50 1.99
CA SER A 24 -13.05 -7.18 1.55
C SER A 24 -12.25 -6.25 0.66
N GLY A 25 -11.15 -5.75 1.20
CA GLY A 25 -10.20 -4.87 0.54
C GLY A 25 -8.91 -5.56 0.11
N LYS A 26 -8.20 -4.93 -0.81
CA LYS A 26 -6.86 -5.31 -1.25
C LYS A 26 -6.05 -4.05 -1.49
N PHE A 27 -4.86 -3.98 -0.89
CA PHE A 27 -3.85 -2.99 -1.21
C PHE A 27 -2.90 -3.53 -2.27
N ILE A 28 -2.50 -2.66 -3.19
CA ILE A 28 -1.51 -2.94 -4.22
C ILE A 28 -0.53 -1.77 -4.22
N PHE A 29 0.75 -2.04 -3.98
CA PHE A 29 1.82 -1.03 -3.99
C PHE A 29 2.79 -1.32 -5.13
N GLY A 30 2.89 -0.39 -6.08
CA GLY A 30 3.78 -0.46 -7.22
C GLY A 30 5.04 0.38 -7.01
N TYR A 31 6.22 -0.23 -7.10
CA TYR A 31 7.48 0.50 -7.16
C TYR A 31 7.72 1.01 -8.58
N LYS A 32 7.72 2.33 -8.78
CA LYS A 32 7.79 2.97 -10.11
C LYS A 32 9.10 2.69 -10.83
N ASN A 33 10.19 2.53 -10.08
CA ASN A 33 11.54 2.34 -10.61
C ASN A 33 11.97 0.87 -10.65
N ALA A 34 11.03 -0.06 -10.87
CA ALA A 34 11.28 -1.50 -10.90
C ALA A 34 12.16 -1.92 -12.09
N THR A 35 13.46 -1.69 -11.96
CA THR A 35 14.51 -2.01 -12.94
C THR A 35 15.21 -3.34 -12.62
N GLY A 36 14.58 -4.21 -11.82
CA GLY A 36 15.17 -5.47 -11.35
C GLY A 36 16.11 -5.35 -10.15
N LYS A 37 16.22 -4.15 -9.55
CA LYS A 37 16.93 -3.96 -8.27
C LYS A 37 16.10 -4.52 -7.11
N GLU A 38 16.75 -5.31 -6.25
CA GLU A 38 16.17 -5.78 -4.99
C GLU A 38 15.89 -4.61 -4.04
N LEU A 39 14.66 -4.59 -3.50
CA LEU A 39 14.32 -3.75 -2.37
C LEU A 39 14.58 -4.55 -1.10
N LYS A 40 15.55 -4.10 -0.30
CA LYS A 40 15.91 -4.72 0.97
C LYS A 40 15.19 -4.02 2.11
N ASN A 41 14.82 -4.80 3.12
CA ASN A 41 14.21 -4.32 4.35
C ASN A 41 12.97 -3.45 4.09
N SER A 42 12.11 -3.91 3.16
CA SER A 42 10.89 -3.19 2.80
C SER A 42 9.86 -3.30 3.93
N GLU A 43 9.41 -2.18 4.47
CA GLU A 43 8.35 -2.11 5.47
C GLU A 43 7.25 -1.16 5.00
N ILE A 44 6.04 -1.69 4.87
CA ILE A 44 4.84 -0.90 4.55
C ILE A 44 3.99 -0.83 5.80
N THR A 45 3.71 0.39 6.22
CA THR A 45 2.87 0.72 7.37
C THR A 45 1.64 1.49 6.89
N ILE A 46 0.46 1.03 7.29
CA ILE A 46 -0.83 1.63 6.92
C ILE A 46 -1.52 2.13 8.18
N ASN A 47 -2.05 3.35 8.11
CA ASN A 47 -2.77 4.01 9.20
C ASN A 47 -1.97 4.00 10.52
N GLN A 48 -0.72 4.47 10.50
CA GLN A 48 0.14 4.62 11.68
C GLN A 48 0.36 3.30 12.47
N GLY A 49 0.57 2.19 11.76
CA GLY A 49 0.90 0.91 12.39
C GLY A 49 -0.27 -0.04 12.58
N LYS A 50 -1.51 0.35 12.23
CA LYS A 50 -2.66 -0.58 12.26
C LYS A 50 -2.43 -1.82 11.42
N ARG A 51 -1.69 -1.69 10.31
CA ARG A 51 -1.23 -2.81 9.50
C ARG A 51 0.22 -2.57 9.10
N VAL A 52 1.02 -3.60 9.26
CA VAL A 52 2.45 -3.58 8.92
C VAL A 52 2.75 -4.82 8.11
N ARG A 53 3.46 -4.65 6.99
CA ARG A 53 4.07 -5.74 6.22
C ARG A 53 5.54 -5.49 6.09
N LYS A 54 6.35 -6.49 6.45
CA LYS A 54 7.81 -6.45 6.32
C LYS A 54 8.26 -7.51 5.35
N GLU A 55 9.15 -7.16 4.43
CA GLU A 55 9.79 -8.09 3.51
C GLU A 55 11.29 -7.85 3.49
N GLY A 56 12.07 -8.90 3.77
CA GLY A 56 13.52 -8.81 3.89
C GLY A 56 14.22 -8.56 2.55
N ASN A 57 13.87 -9.34 1.54
CA ASN A 57 14.37 -9.20 0.16
C ASN A 57 13.19 -9.31 -0.81
N TYR A 58 12.69 -8.17 -1.29
CA TYR A 58 11.61 -8.15 -2.27
C TYR A 58 12.17 -7.95 -3.68
N LYS A 59 12.00 -8.97 -4.53
CA LYS A 59 12.45 -9.02 -5.94
C LYS A 59 11.34 -8.68 -6.94
N GLY A 60 10.34 -7.91 -6.53
CA GLY A 60 9.22 -7.56 -7.39
C GLY A 60 8.99 -6.08 -7.52
N ALA A 61 8.07 -5.72 -8.41
CA ALA A 61 7.58 -4.37 -8.58
C ALA A 61 6.31 -4.10 -7.78
N ILE A 62 5.60 -5.13 -7.29
CA ILE A 62 4.20 -5.04 -6.84
C ILE A 62 3.95 -5.80 -5.52
N ILE A 63 3.79 -5.08 -4.42
CA ILE A 63 3.45 -5.68 -3.13
C ILE A 63 1.94 -5.66 -2.93
N GLU A 64 1.34 -6.84 -2.73
CA GLU A 64 -0.12 -6.98 -2.54
C GLU A 64 -0.46 -7.36 -1.10
N MET A 65 -1.37 -6.65 -0.46
CA MET A 65 -1.81 -6.93 0.92
C MET A 65 -3.33 -7.07 1.00
N PRO A 66 -3.87 -8.26 1.37
CA PRO A 66 -5.29 -8.40 1.59
C PRO A 66 -5.75 -7.63 2.84
N SER A 67 -6.99 -7.19 2.81
CA SER A 67 -7.61 -6.41 3.89
C SER A 67 -9.01 -6.88 4.17
N SER A 68 -9.26 -7.38 5.37
CA SER A 68 -10.59 -7.38 5.97
C SER A 68 -10.63 -6.27 7.00
N CYS A 69 -11.20 -5.12 6.66
CA CYS A 69 -11.52 -4.11 7.65
C CYS A 69 -12.87 -3.52 7.30
N SER A 70 -13.82 -3.60 8.23
CA SER A 70 -15.13 -2.97 8.08
C SER A 70 -15.01 -1.49 8.49
N GLY A 71 -15.13 -0.57 7.54
CA GLY A 71 -15.16 0.87 7.84
C GLY A 71 -13.80 1.51 8.11
N CYS A 72 -12.70 0.91 7.64
CA CYS A 72 -11.41 1.57 7.69
C CYS A 72 -11.35 2.69 6.63
N ALA A 73 -11.44 3.94 7.06
CA ALA A 73 -10.89 5.05 6.26
C ALA A 73 -9.37 4.87 6.20
N VAL A 74 -8.86 4.34 5.09
CA VAL A 74 -7.42 4.23 4.88
C VAL A 74 -6.93 5.55 4.31
N THR A 75 -6.10 6.24 5.08
CA THR A 75 -5.70 7.62 4.75
C THR A 75 -4.21 7.76 4.54
N LYS A 76 -3.36 7.02 5.27
CA LYS A 76 -1.91 7.24 5.26
C LYS A 76 -1.13 5.94 5.04
N ILE A 77 -0.20 5.98 4.10
CA ILE A 77 0.76 4.90 3.77
C ILE A 77 2.17 5.41 4.01
N GLU A 78 2.96 4.63 4.74
CA GLU A 78 4.37 4.86 5.02
C GLU A 78 5.15 3.66 4.50
N ILE A 79 6.11 3.88 3.59
CA ILE A 79 6.91 2.80 3.00
C ILE A 79 8.38 3.10 3.29
N LYS A 80 9.09 2.12 3.85
CA LYS A 80 10.54 2.16 4.09
C LYS A 80 11.24 1.06 3.30
N TRP A 81 12.38 1.34 2.68
CA TRP A 81 13.18 0.35 1.93
C TRP A 81 14.58 0.90 1.69
N ASN A 82 15.63 0.07 1.65
CA ASN A 82 17.00 0.48 1.31
C ASN A 82 17.42 1.82 1.98
N ASP A 83 17.11 1.98 3.27
CA ASP A 83 17.37 3.19 4.08
C ASP A 83 16.63 4.47 3.62
N LYS A 84 15.61 4.32 2.76
CA LYS A 84 14.69 5.37 2.33
C LYS A 84 13.34 5.22 3.02
N GLU A 85 12.62 6.34 3.09
CA GLU A 85 11.26 6.41 3.61
C GLU A 85 10.45 7.39 2.76
N GLU A 86 9.26 6.98 2.34
CA GLU A 86 8.28 7.83 1.67
C GLU A 86 6.90 7.66 2.32
N THR A 87 6.12 8.74 2.30
CA THR A 87 4.76 8.76 2.82
C THR A 87 3.82 9.36 1.79
N PHE A 88 2.67 8.74 1.59
CA PHE A 88 1.61 9.30 0.77
C PHE A 88 0.22 8.95 1.31
N HIS A 89 -0.79 9.66 0.81
CA HIS A 89 -2.17 9.48 1.23
C HIS A 89 -2.97 8.87 0.09
N LEU A 90 -3.78 7.86 0.41
CA LEU A 90 -4.76 7.33 -0.52
C LEU A 90 -5.99 8.23 -0.48
N LYS A 91 -6.47 8.63 -1.65
CA LYS A 91 -7.69 9.42 -1.81
C LYS A 91 -8.64 8.68 -2.74
N THR A 92 -9.94 8.91 -2.57
CA THR A 92 -10.93 8.46 -3.56
C THR A 92 -10.51 9.00 -4.90
N LYS A 93 -10.44 8.12 -5.90
CA LYS A 93 -10.34 8.57 -7.27
C LYS A 93 -11.69 9.24 -7.56
N ASP A 94 -11.76 10.56 -7.48
CA ASP A 94 -12.93 11.33 -7.88
C ASP A 94 -13.36 10.82 -9.27
N GLN A 95 -14.62 10.42 -9.35
CA GLN A 95 -15.25 9.93 -10.57
C GLN A 95 -15.64 11.10 -11.45
#